data_AF-A0A535Z6E3-F1
#
_entry.id   AF-A0A535Z6E3-F1
#
_cell.length_a   1.000
_cell.length_b   1.000
_cell.length_c   1.000
_cell.angle_alpha   90.00
_cell.angle_beta   90.00
_cell.angle_gamma   90.00
#
_symmetry.space_group_name_H-M   'P 1'
#
loop_
_entity.id
_entity.type
_entity.pdbx_description
1 polymer ?
#
loop_
_entity_poly.entity_id
_entity_poly.type
_entity_poly.pdbx_seq_one_letter_code
_entity_poly.pdbx_strand_id
1 'polypeptide(L)'
;MNSPGDSFAWPFQDPGWFGKMIVQGLIYIIPIVGWIAMYGWLLMTIDNYRAGRRELAPAGFHLARGIALFVVYLVYAVIIEIPGGIVLGLAAGNHSSGLAAIGYAIDSLAALFILFLLPSIILSTYRSGFAGGFDVAAVWAMATRDPGTTVVAALLLFVANLISSLGVILCCVGLLFTIPYAQAIGAGVITWYERQLAGPAPMPAQPA
;
A
#
# COMPACT_ATOMS: atom_id res chain seq x y z
N MET A 1 -9.73 9.15 -13.00
CA MET A 1 -9.68 7.69 -12.96
C MET A 1 -11.09 7.23 -12.69
N ASN A 2 -11.66 6.49 -13.65
CA ASN A 2 -13.08 6.14 -13.65
C ASN A 2 -13.29 4.69 -13.20
N SER A 3 -12.27 3.86 -13.36
CA SER A 3 -12.20 2.49 -12.86
C SER A 3 -10.90 2.29 -12.06
N PRO A 4 -10.89 1.48 -10.99
CA PRO A 4 -9.65 1.12 -10.32
C PRO A 4 -8.73 0.27 -11.21
N GLY A 5 -9.28 -0.40 -12.24
CA GLY A 5 -8.51 -1.13 -13.25
C GLY A 5 -7.63 -0.24 -14.15
N ASP A 6 -7.95 1.05 -14.26
CA ASP A 6 -7.12 2.00 -15.02
C ASP A 6 -5.71 2.12 -14.39
N SER A 7 -5.57 1.81 -13.09
CA SER A 7 -4.30 1.88 -12.35
C SER A 7 -3.21 0.97 -12.93
N PHE A 8 -3.60 -0.12 -13.60
CA PHE A 8 -2.64 -1.07 -14.18
C PHE A 8 -1.96 -0.50 -15.42
N ALA A 9 -2.72 0.18 -16.29
CA ALA A 9 -2.19 0.75 -17.52
C ALA A 9 -1.62 2.16 -17.32
N TRP A 10 -2.04 2.87 -16.26
CA TRP A 10 -1.67 4.26 -16.02
C TRP A 10 -0.16 4.54 -15.98
N PRO A 11 0.71 3.71 -15.35
CA PRO A 11 2.15 3.98 -15.29
C PRO A 11 2.81 4.08 -16.67
N PHE A 12 2.28 3.35 -17.66
CA PHE A 12 2.83 3.31 -19.03
C PHE A 12 2.47 4.54 -19.87
N GLN A 13 1.64 5.45 -19.34
CA GLN A 13 1.32 6.72 -20.02
C GLN A 13 2.46 7.74 -19.90
N ASP A 14 3.42 7.52 -19.00
CA ASP A 14 4.61 8.34 -18.83
C ASP A 14 5.71 7.90 -19.82
N PRO A 15 6.16 8.73 -20.77
CA PRO A 15 7.23 8.33 -21.71
C PRO A 15 8.52 7.86 -21.03
N GLY A 16 8.81 8.35 -19.81
CA GLY A 16 9.97 7.99 -19.02
C GLY A 16 9.73 6.87 -18.00
N TRP A 17 8.60 6.15 -18.08
CA TRP A 17 8.17 5.19 -17.06
C TRP A 17 9.25 4.16 -16.72
N PHE A 18 9.90 3.60 -17.75
CA PHE A 18 10.86 2.51 -17.57
C PHE A 18 12.06 2.96 -16.75
N GLY A 19 12.66 4.11 -17.10
CA GLY A 19 13.79 4.67 -16.37
C GLY A 19 13.42 5.00 -14.91
N LYS A 20 12.24 5.60 -14.69
CA LYS A 20 11.77 5.92 -13.33
C LYS A 20 11.60 4.65 -12.49
N MET A 21 11.01 3.59 -13.05
CA MET A 21 10.83 2.32 -12.33
C MET A 21 12.17 1.64 -12.01
N ILE A 22 13.07 1.49 -12.98
CA ILE A 22 14.36 0.83 -12.73
C ILE A 22 15.17 1.57 -11.66
N VAL A 23 15.25 2.90 -11.73
CA VAL A 23 15.95 3.69 -10.71
C VAL A 23 15.29 3.54 -9.34
N GLN A 24 13.96 3.56 -9.27
CA GLN A 24 13.26 3.37 -8.01
C GLN A 24 13.43 1.95 -7.45
N GLY A 25 13.46 0.94 -8.31
CA GLY A 25 13.74 -0.45 -7.94
C GLY A 25 15.16 -0.64 -7.42
N LEU A 26 16.15 0.04 -8.01
CA LEU A 26 17.53 0.05 -7.50
C LEU A 26 17.62 0.68 -6.11
N ILE A 27 16.89 1.78 -5.87
CA ILE A 27 16.82 2.40 -4.54
C ILE A 27 16.19 1.43 -3.52
N TYR A 28 15.16 0.68 -3.90
CA TYR A 28 14.46 -0.27 -3.02
C TYR A 28 15.37 -1.37 -2.45
N ILE A 29 16.42 -1.78 -3.17
CA ILE A 29 17.38 -2.79 -2.71
C ILE A 29 18.04 -2.38 -1.39
N ILE A 30 18.18 -1.08 -1.14
CA ILE A 30 18.76 -0.56 0.10
C ILE A 30 17.78 -0.84 1.24
N PRO A 31 18.10 -1.72 2.21
CA PRO A 31 17.16 -2.04 3.28
C PRO A 31 16.79 -0.81 4.09
N ILE A 32 15.53 -0.75 4.53
CA ILE A 32 14.94 0.35 5.31
C ILE A 32 14.89 1.68 4.54
N VAL A 33 16.03 2.26 4.15
CA VAL A 33 16.11 3.54 3.41
C VAL A 33 15.40 3.44 2.07
N GLY A 34 15.64 2.37 1.31
CA GLY A 34 14.97 2.10 0.05
C GLY A 34 13.47 1.86 0.20
N TRP A 35 13.05 1.25 1.30
CA TRP A 35 11.64 1.01 1.60
C TRP A 35 10.92 2.31 1.96
N ILE A 36 11.54 3.16 2.79
CA ILE A 36 11.06 4.52 3.07
C ILE A 36 10.96 5.31 1.76
N ALA A 37 11.97 5.21 0.90
CA ALA A 37 11.98 5.89 -0.38
C ALA A 37 10.86 5.45 -1.31
N MET A 38 10.59 4.15 -1.34
CA MET A 38 9.48 3.59 -2.11
C MET A 38 8.13 4.13 -1.62
N TYR A 39 7.90 4.23 -0.31
CA TYR A 39 6.70 4.85 0.23
C TYR A 39 6.63 6.35 -0.09
N GLY A 40 7.75 7.07 -0.07
CA GLY A 40 7.79 8.48 -0.47
C GLY A 40 7.39 8.66 -1.95
N TRP A 41 7.89 7.77 -2.81
CA TRP A 41 7.57 7.74 -4.23
C TRP A 41 6.11 7.35 -4.52
N LEU A 42 5.55 6.39 -3.76
CA LEU A 42 4.11 6.06 -3.78
C LEU A 42 3.27 7.31 -3.50
N LEU A 43 3.55 8.01 -2.40
CA LEU A 43 2.78 9.20 -2.00
C LEU A 43 2.90 10.35 -3.00
N MET A 44 4.09 10.57 -3.58
CA MET A 44 4.28 11.56 -4.64
C MET A 44 3.56 11.18 -5.93
N THR A 45 3.43 9.89 -6.21
CA THR A 45 2.65 9.40 -7.36
C THR A 45 1.16 9.63 -7.13
N ILE A 46 0.65 9.49 -5.90
CA ILE A 46 -0.72 9.89 -5.53
C ILE A 46 -0.93 11.40 -5.78
N ASP A 47 0.05 12.25 -5.48
CA ASP A 47 -0.02 13.68 -5.77
C ASP A 47 -0.19 13.95 -7.28
N ASN A 48 0.53 13.20 -8.14
CA ASN A 48 0.38 13.28 -9.59
C ASN A 48 -1.03 12.86 -10.06
N TYR A 49 -1.56 11.76 -9.53
CA TYR A 49 -2.93 11.32 -9.81
C TYR A 49 -3.97 12.38 -9.43
N ARG A 50 -3.82 13.01 -8.26
CA ARG A 50 -4.73 14.08 -7.80
C ARG A 50 -4.62 15.34 -8.64
N ALA A 51 -3.42 15.69 -9.09
CA ALA A 51 -3.20 16.82 -9.98
C ALA A 51 -3.62 16.57 -11.43
N GLY A 52 -4.13 15.37 -11.76
CA GLY A 52 -4.51 15.00 -13.11
C GLY A 52 -3.32 14.83 -14.07
N ARG A 53 -2.10 14.78 -13.54
CA ARG A 53 -0.89 14.49 -14.33
C ARG A 53 -0.90 13.01 -14.72
N ARG A 54 -0.33 12.68 -15.88
CA ARG A 54 -0.21 11.31 -16.40
C ARG A 54 1.24 10.85 -16.39
N GLU A 55 1.93 11.11 -15.29
CA GLU A 55 3.34 10.77 -15.13
C GLU A 55 3.63 10.21 -13.75
N LEU A 56 4.58 9.28 -13.67
CA LEU A 56 5.09 8.78 -12.40
C LEU A 56 5.89 9.87 -11.70
N ALA A 57 5.94 9.79 -10.36
CA ALA A 57 6.84 10.65 -9.60
C ALA A 57 8.28 10.48 -10.11
N PRO A 58 9.09 11.55 -10.13
CA PRO A 58 10.52 11.43 -10.43
C PRO A 58 11.15 10.38 -9.52
N ALA A 59 11.96 9.48 -10.06
CA ALA A 59 12.67 8.51 -9.23
C ALA A 59 13.60 9.22 -8.24
N GLY A 60 13.69 8.70 -7.03
CA GLY A 60 14.47 9.35 -5.98
C GLY A 60 14.14 8.84 -4.57
N PHE A 61 14.89 9.34 -3.61
CA PHE A 61 14.81 8.87 -2.23
C PHE A 61 13.59 9.36 -1.48
N HIS A 62 13.07 10.57 -1.73
CA HIS A 62 11.81 11.07 -1.16
C HIS A 62 11.55 10.77 0.34
N LEU A 63 12.61 10.71 1.17
CA LEU A 63 12.55 10.09 2.50
C LEU A 63 11.61 10.84 3.46
N ALA A 64 11.66 12.16 3.43
CA ALA A 64 10.81 13.02 4.25
C ALA A 64 9.31 12.79 3.96
N ARG A 65 8.97 12.44 2.71
CA ARG A 65 7.60 12.11 2.32
C ARG A 65 7.20 10.71 2.79
N GLY A 66 8.12 9.75 2.70
CA GLY A 66 7.84 8.33 2.97
C GLY A 66 7.93 7.91 4.43
N ILE A 67 8.66 8.63 5.27
CA ILE A 67 8.98 8.20 6.64
C ILE A 67 7.74 7.96 7.50
N ALA A 68 6.73 8.82 7.39
CA ALA A 68 5.50 8.69 8.14
C ALA A 68 4.76 7.39 7.78
N LEU A 69 4.58 7.12 6.48
CA LEU A 69 3.91 5.91 6.03
C LEU A 69 4.69 4.65 6.39
N PHE A 70 6.02 4.67 6.23
CA PHE A 70 6.87 3.56 6.61
C PHE A 70 6.71 3.20 8.09
N VAL A 71 6.86 4.18 8.98
CA VAL A 71 6.82 3.94 10.44
C VAL A 71 5.41 3.56 10.89
N VAL A 72 4.37 4.23 10.37
CA VAL A 72 2.98 3.87 10.70
C VAL A 72 2.71 2.43 10.28
N TYR A 73 2.98 2.07 9.02
CA TYR A 73 2.76 0.70 8.54
C TYR A 73 3.57 -0.32 9.35
N LEU A 74 4.83 -0.03 9.65
CA LEU A 74 5.69 -0.89 10.47
C LEU A 74 5.09 -1.12 11.87
N VAL A 75 4.58 -0.08 12.52
CA VAL A 75 3.93 -0.19 13.83
C VAL A 75 2.66 -1.02 13.77
N TYR A 76 1.80 -0.81 12.76
CA TYR A 76 0.62 -1.64 12.56
C TYR A 76 0.99 -3.11 12.35
N ALA A 77 1.94 -3.38 11.44
CA ALA A 77 2.39 -4.72 11.13
C ALA A 77 2.96 -5.42 12.37
N VAL A 78 3.87 -4.77 13.10
CA VAL A 78 4.46 -5.36 14.30
C VAL A 78 3.40 -5.62 15.38
N ILE A 79 2.56 -4.64 15.71
CA ILE A 79 1.58 -4.80 16.80
C ILE A 79 0.56 -5.90 16.49
N ILE A 80 0.06 -5.93 15.25
CA ILE A 80 -1.00 -6.87 14.85
C ILE A 80 -0.45 -8.31 14.72
N GLU A 81 0.80 -8.49 14.32
CA GLU A 81 1.41 -9.83 14.14
C GLU A 81 1.99 -10.43 15.44
N ILE A 82 2.17 -9.64 16.51
CA ILE A 82 2.71 -10.13 17.80
C ILE A 82 2.01 -11.40 18.32
N PRO A 83 0.66 -11.50 18.35
CA PRO A 83 0.00 -12.69 18.87
C PRO A 83 0.36 -13.97 18.11
N GLY A 84 0.43 -13.91 16.77
CA GLY A 84 0.85 -15.03 15.94
C GLY A 84 2.30 -15.43 16.20
N GLY A 85 3.19 -14.42 16.24
CA GLY A 85 4.61 -14.61 16.54
C GLY A 85 4.88 -15.24 17.91
N ILE A 86 4.12 -14.84 18.95
CA ILE A 86 4.23 -15.44 20.30
C ILE A 86 3.87 -16.93 20.23
N VAL A 87 2.74 -17.28 19.61
CA VAL A 87 2.29 -18.67 19.53
C VAL A 87 3.26 -19.52 18.72
N LEU A 88 3.81 -18.99 17.62
CA LEU A 88 4.85 -19.66 16.83
C LEU A 88 6.15 -19.84 17.63
N GLY A 89 6.57 -18.85 18.43
CA GLY A 89 7.73 -18.97 19.31
C GLY A 89 7.54 -20.06 20.37
N LEU A 90 6.35 -20.13 20.98
CA LEU A 90 5.99 -21.21 21.91
C LEU A 90 5.95 -22.57 21.22
N ALA A 91 5.43 -22.64 20.00
CA ALA A 91 5.40 -23.87 19.21
C ALA A 91 6.81 -24.40 18.94
N ALA A 92 7.73 -23.52 18.54
CA ALA A 92 9.12 -23.85 18.28
C ALA A 92 9.84 -24.35 19.55
N GLY A 93 9.65 -23.66 20.68
CA GLY A 93 10.26 -24.06 21.96
C GLY A 93 9.73 -25.38 22.53
N ASN A 94 8.49 -25.76 22.20
CA ASN A 94 7.87 -27.00 22.65
C ASN A 94 7.86 -28.12 21.59
N HIS A 95 8.45 -27.88 20.41
CA HIS A 95 8.36 -28.79 19.24
C HIS A 95 6.93 -29.27 18.93
N SER A 96 5.94 -28.38 19.11
CA SER A 96 4.53 -28.72 18.97
C SER A 96 3.96 -28.27 17.62
N SER A 97 3.66 -29.24 16.76
CA SER A 97 2.99 -28.99 15.48
C SER A 97 1.57 -28.42 15.64
N GLY A 98 0.87 -28.79 16.73
CA GLY A 98 -0.45 -28.26 17.04
C GLY A 98 -0.41 -26.76 17.37
N LEU A 99 0.53 -26.33 18.22
CA LEU A 99 0.72 -24.90 18.48
C LEU A 99 1.19 -24.16 17.22
N ALA A 100 2.04 -24.78 16.39
CA ALA A 100 2.50 -24.15 15.15
C ALA A 100 1.33 -23.88 14.20
N ALA A 101 0.41 -24.84 14.03
CA ALA A 101 -0.78 -24.68 13.21
C ALA A 101 -1.67 -23.52 13.70
N ILE A 102 -1.86 -23.39 15.02
CA ILE A 102 -2.62 -22.28 15.61
C ILE A 102 -1.89 -20.95 15.38
N GLY A 103 -0.57 -20.91 15.56
CA GLY A 103 0.24 -19.72 15.33
C GLY A 103 0.12 -19.21 13.90
N TYR A 104 0.25 -20.10 12.91
CA TYR A 104 0.07 -19.74 11.50
C TYR A 104 -1.36 -19.30 11.17
N ALA A 105 -2.37 -19.89 11.81
CA ALA A 105 -3.76 -19.45 11.63
C ALA A 105 -3.98 -18.02 12.14
N ILE A 106 -3.41 -17.68 13.30
CA ILE A 106 -3.47 -16.32 13.87
C ILE A 106 -2.74 -15.33 12.97
N ASP A 107 -1.52 -15.65 12.54
CA ASP A 107 -0.69 -14.84 11.63
C ASP A 107 -1.40 -14.60 10.28
N SER A 108 -2.04 -15.63 9.72
CA SER A 108 -2.82 -15.50 8.49
C SER A 108 -4.02 -14.55 8.66
N LEU A 109 -4.72 -14.62 9.80
CA LEU A 109 -5.84 -13.72 10.10
C LEU A 109 -5.35 -12.28 10.35
N ALA A 110 -4.21 -12.11 11.01
CA ALA A 110 -3.55 -10.83 11.23
C ALA A 110 -3.14 -10.18 9.89
N ALA A 111 -2.53 -10.94 8.98
CA ALA A 111 -2.18 -10.48 7.64
C ALA A 111 -3.41 -10.05 6.82
N LEU A 112 -4.51 -10.82 6.88
CA LEU A 112 -5.78 -10.45 6.22
C LEU A 112 -6.38 -9.17 6.84
N PHE A 113 -6.26 -9.00 8.15
CA PHE A 113 -6.72 -7.80 8.84
C PHE A 113 -5.90 -6.57 8.46
N ILE A 114 -4.57 -6.69 8.40
CA ILE A 114 -3.69 -5.63 7.90
C ILE A 114 -4.04 -5.29 6.46
N LEU A 115 -4.25 -6.30 5.60
CA LEU A 115 -4.60 -6.11 4.21
C LEU A 115 -5.90 -5.29 4.05
N PHE A 116 -6.91 -5.59 4.88
CA PHE A 116 -8.17 -4.84 4.91
C PHE A 116 -7.96 -3.37 5.35
N LEU A 117 -7.11 -3.13 6.36
CA LEU A 117 -6.83 -1.78 6.86
C LEU A 117 -5.90 -0.96 5.96
N LEU A 118 -5.05 -1.63 5.17
CA LEU A 118 -3.99 -1.02 4.37
C LEU A 118 -4.42 0.21 3.56
N PRO A 119 -5.53 0.21 2.78
CA PRO A 119 -5.92 1.39 2.03
C PRO A 119 -6.26 2.59 2.93
N SER A 120 -6.88 2.35 4.09
CA SER A 120 -7.17 3.38 5.08
C SER A 120 -5.92 3.88 5.80
N ILE A 121 -4.97 2.99 6.12
CA ILE A 121 -3.66 3.36 6.70
C ILE A 121 -2.90 4.29 5.75
N ILE A 122 -2.79 3.90 4.47
CA ILE A 122 -2.10 4.72 3.46
C ILE A 122 -2.79 6.07 3.31
N LEU A 123 -4.11 6.09 3.14
CA LEU A 123 -4.86 7.32 2.91
C LEU A 123 -4.84 8.26 4.13
N SER A 124 -4.98 7.74 5.35
CA SER A 124 -4.94 8.56 6.57
C SER A 124 -3.55 9.15 6.81
N THR A 125 -2.51 8.33 6.61
CA THR A 125 -1.11 8.78 6.72
C THR A 125 -0.76 9.78 5.64
N TYR A 126 -1.26 9.59 4.42
CA TYR A 126 -1.07 10.54 3.33
C TYR A 126 -1.72 11.90 3.64
N ARG A 127 -2.89 11.92 4.27
CA ARG A 127 -3.62 13.16 4.60
C ARG A 127 -2.98 13.98 5.71
N SER A 128 -2.43 13.34 6.74
CA SER A 128 -1.97 14.06 7.95
C SER A 128 -0.71 13.47 8.60
N GLY A 129 0.08 12.71 7.85
CA GLY A 129 1.33 12.12 8.33
C GLY A 129 1.11 11.16 9.49
N PHE A 130 2.00 11.22 10.48
CA PHE A 130 1.92 10.38 11.68
C PHE A 130 0.60 10.52 12.43
N ALA A 131 0.04 11.74 12.53
CA ALA A 131 -1.18 11.98 13.28
C ALA A 131 -2.37 11.21 12.69
N GLY A 132 -2.52 11.22 11.36
CA GLY A 132 -3.58 10.46 10.69
C GLY A 132 -3.33 8.97 10.68
N GLY A 133 -2.08 8.56 10.47
CA GLY A 133 -1.72 7.15 10.47
C GLY A 133 -1.97 6.48 11.82
N PHE A 134 -1.70 7.16 12.93
CA PHE A 134 -1.90 6.64 14.29
C PHE A 134 -3.26 6.96 14.92
N ASP A 135 -4.14 7.67 14.22
CA ASP A 135 -5.54 7.77 14.63
C ASP A 135 -6.25 6.46 14.27
N VAL A 136 -6.04 5.44 15.12
CA VAL A 136 -6.57 4.08 14.92
C VAL A 136 -8.09 4.09 14.80
N ALA A 137 -8.77 4.97 15.54
CA ALA A 137 -10.22 5.11 15.47
C ALA A 137 -10.66 5.66 14.10
N ALA A 138 -9.99 6.69 13.58
CA ALA A 138 -10.28 7.22 12.26
C ALA A 138 -9.93 6.22 11.13
N VAL A 139 -8.80 5.51 11.25
CA VAL A 139 -8.41 4.45 10.30
C VAL A 139 -9.46 3.34 10.27
N TRP A 140 -9.91 2.88 11.43
CA TRP A 140 -10.98 1.88 11.53
C TRP A 140 -12.29 2.39 10.94
N ALA A 141 -12.74 3.58 11.36
CA ALA A 141 -13.97 4.18 10.88
C ALA A 141 -13.96 4.37 9.35
N MET A 142 -12.80 4.74 8.77
CA MET A 142 -12.62 4.85 7.32
C MET A 142 -12.73 3.49 6.63
N ALA A 143 -12.04 2.48 7.15
CA ALA A 143 -12.06 1.13 6.59
C ALA A 143 -13.47 0.53 6.59
N THR A 144 -14.25 0.79 7.63
CA THR A 144 -15.60 0.24 7.80
C THR A 144 -16.73 1.13 7.28
N ARG A 145 -16.44 2.36 6.82
CA ARG A 145 -17.46 3.29 6.29
C ARG A 145 -18.16 2.73 5.06
N ASP A 146 -17.38 2.16 4.16
CA ASP A 146 -17.85 1.39 2.99
C ASP A 146 -16.96 0.15 2.85
N PRO A 147 -17.30 -0.95 3.55
CA PRO A 147 -16.48 -2.16 3.56
C PRO A 147 -16.33 -2.78 2.16
N GLY A 148 -17.33 -2.62 1.29
CA GLY A 148 -17.26 -3.14 -0.08
C GLY A 148 -16.16 -2.47 -0.88
N THR A 149 -16.12 -1.14 -0.86
CA THR A 149 -15.06 -0.36 -1.51
C THR A 149 -13.68 -0.62 -0.87
N THR A 150 -13.61 -0.73 0.46
CA THR A 150 -12.35 -1.07 1.18
C THR A 150 -11.83 -2.44 0.77
N VAL A 151 -12.68 -3.46 0.70
CA VAL A 151 -12.30 -4.82 0.26
C VAL A 151 -11.81 -4.80 -1.18
N VAL A 152 -12.47 -4.08 -2.09
CA VAL A 152 -12.00 -3.95 -3.48
C VAL A 152 -10.62 -3.30 -3.54
N ALA A 153 -10.40 -2.21 -2.80
CA ALA A 153 -9.09 -1.57 -2.73
C ALA A 153 -8.02 -2.52 -2.17
N ALA A 154 -8.33 -3.22 -1.07
CA ALA A 154 -7.44 -4.18 -0.43
C ALA A 154 -7.07 -5.33 -1.37
N LEU A 155 -8.04 -5.92 -2.06
CA LEU A 155 -7.80 -7.00 -3.03
C LEU A 155 -6.94 -6.54 -4.21
N LEU A 156 -7.13 -5.32 -4.70
CA LEU A 156 -6.30 -4.78 -5.77
C LEU A 156 -4.87 -4.48 -5.31
N LEU A 157 -4.68 -4.00 -4.08
CA LEU A 157 -3.37 -3.87 -3.46
C LEU A 157 -2.71 -5.24 -3.27
N PHE A 158 -3.48 -6.27 -2.89
CA PHE A 158 -2.99 -7.64 -2.81
C PHE A 158 -2.53 -8.15 -4.17
N VAL A 159 -3.33 -7.99 -5.22
CA VAL A 159 -2.97 -8.35 -6.60
C VAL A 159 -1.71 -7.61 -7.06
N ALA A 160 -1.57 -6.32 -6.73
CA ALA A 160 -0.34 -5.57 -7.02
C ALA A 160 0.89 -6.19 -6.32
N ASN A 161 0.77 -6.59 -5.06
CA ASN A 161 1.85 -7.27 -4.34
C ASN A 161 2.14 -8.68 -4.89
N LEU A 162 1.14 -9.40 -5.41
CA LEU A 162 1.39 -10.64 -6.14
C LEU A 162 2.23 -10.40 -7.40
N ILE A 163 1.96 -9.33 -8.15
CA ILE A 163 2.78 -8.95 -9.31
C ILE A 163 4.22 -8.67 -8.88
N SER A 164 4.42 -8.01 -7.74
CA SER A 164 5.75 -7.79 -7.16
C SER A 164 6.51 -9.10 -6.91
N SER A 165 5.83 -10.17 -6.49
CA SER A 165 6.46 -11.48 -6.26
C SER A 165 6.90 -12.18 -7.54
N LEU A 166 6.28 -11.89 -8.69
CA LEU A 166 6.64 -12.49 -9.98
C LEU A 166 8.06 -12.09 -10.44
N GLY A 167 8.61 -11.00 -9.92
CA GLY A 167 9.99 -10.60 -10.19
C GLY A 167 11.03 -11.63 -9.73
N VAL A 168 10.69 -12.49 -8.75
CA VAL A 168 11.55 -13.61 -8.33
C VAL A 168 11.71 -14.63 -9.45
N ILE A 169 10.64 -14.91 -10.21
CA ILE A 169 10.65 -15.85 -11.34
C ILE A 169 11.58 -15.34 -12.45
N LEU A 170 11.69 -14.02 -12.60
CA LEU A 170 12.58 -13.35 -13.56
C LEU A 170 13.98 -13.07 -12.95
N CYS A 171 14.59 -14.10 -12.36
CA CYS A 171 15.97 -14.11 -11.87
C CYS A 171 16.32 -12.99 -10.87
N CYS A 172 15.37 -12.57 -10.03
CA CYS A 172 15.47 -11.44 -9.10
C CYS A 172 15.65 -10.05 -9.76
N VAL A 173 16.20 -9.96 -10.97
CA VAL A 173 16.30 -8.70 -11.75
C VAL A 173 14.90 -8.16 -12.06
N GLY A 174 13.92 -9.03 -12.29
CA GLY A 174 12.53 -8.62 -12.46
C GLY A 174 11.93 -7.88 -11.25
N LEU A 175 12.51 -8.02 -10.05
CA LEU A 175 12.07 -7.27 -8.85
C LEU A 175 12.31 -5.76 -9.01
N LEU A 176 13.34 -5.36 -9.76
CA LEU A 176 13.65 -3.96 -10.05
C LEU A 176 12.52 -3.25 -10.79
N PHE A 177 11.69 -4.00 -11.52
CA PHE A 177 10.55 -3.46 -12.25
C PHE A 177 9.23 -3.74 -11.53
N THR A 178 9.02 -5.00 -11.10
CA THR A 178 7.73 -5.45 -10.54
C THR A 178 7.37 -4.79 -9.20
N ILE A 179 8.36 -4.47 -8.35
CA ILE A 179 8.12 -3.78 -7.07
C ILE A 179 7.65 -2.33 -7.29
N PRO A 180 8.39 -1.45 -8.02
CA PRO A 180 7.90 -0.11 -8.34
C PRO A 180 6.57 -0.13 -9.10
N TYR A 181 6.37 -1.08 -10.00
CA TYR A 181 5.12 -1.21 -10.74
C TYR A 181 3.94 -1.50 -9.81
N ALA A 182 4.09 -2.41 -8.84
CA ALA A 182 3.08 -2.67 -7.82
C ALA A 182 2.72 -1.41 -7.01
N GLN A 183 3.72 -0.59 -6.66
CA GLN A 183 3.49 0.66 -5.94
C GLN A 183 2.81 1.71 -6.80
N ALA A 184 3.11 1.77 -8.10
CA ALA A 184 2.43 2.65 -9.04
C ALA A 184 0.94 2.30 -9.19
N ILE A 185 0.61 1.00 -9.27
CA ILE A 185 -0.78 0.51 -9.20
C ILE A 185 -1.42 0.95 -7.88
N GLY A 186 -0.70 0.76 -6.77
CA GLY A 186 -1.15 1.16 -5.44
C GLY A 186 -1.55 2.63 -5.35
N ALA A 187 -0.77 3.54 -5.93
CA ALA A 187 -1.11 4.97 -5.96
C ALA A 187 -2.45 5.24 -6.67
N GLY A 188 -2.70 4.55 -7.78
CA GLY A 188 -3.98 4.63 -8.49
C GLY A 188 -5.13 4.11 -7.65
N VAL A 189 -4.97 2.92 -7.07
CA VAL A 189 -5.99 2.28 -6.22
C VAL A 189 -6.35 3.15 -5.03
N ILE A 190 -5.37 3.74 -4.34
CA ILE A 190 -5.62 4.65 -3.20
C ILE A 190 -6.33 5.93 -3.65
N THR A 191 -5.97 6.48 -4.82
CA THR A 191 -6.66 7.66 -5.35
C THR A 191 -8.12 7.34 -5.73
N TRP A 192 -8.38 6.16 -6.28
CA TRP A 192 -9.75 5.70 -6.53
C TRP A 192 -10.51 5.49 -5.22
N TYR A 193 -9.91 4.81 -4.25
CA TYR A 193 -10.48 4.54 -2.92
C TYR A 193 -10.94 5.82 -2.24
N GLU A 194 -10.09 6.85 -2.25
CA GLU A 194 -10.43 8.16 -1.72
C GLU A 194 -11.68 8.78 -2.39
N ARG A 195 -11.75 8.74 -3.72
CA ARG A 195 -12.86 9.34 -4.47
C ARG A 195 -14.19 8.67 -4.15
N GLN A 196 -14.18 7.35 -4.01
CA GLN A 196 -15.38 6.58 -3.64
C GLN A 196 -15.87 6.96 -2.24
N LEU A 197 -14.95 7.11 -1.28
CA LEU A 197 -15.31 7.51 0.09
C LEU A 197 -15.84 8.95 0.20
N ALA A 198 -15.40 9.86 -0.69
CA ALA A 198 -15.87 11.25 -0.73
C ALA A 198 -17.33 11.36 -1.23
N GLY A 199 -17.84 10.36 -1.95
CA GLY A 199 -19.17 10.36 -2.56
C GLY A 199 -19.27 11.29 -3.80
N PRO A 200 -20.42 11.30 -4.48
CA PRO A 200 -20.67 12.21 -5.60
C PRO A 200 -20.57 13.67 -5.15
N ALA A 201 -19.96 14.53 -5.97
CA ALA A 201 -19.98 15.97 -5.71
C ALA A 201 -21.44 16.46 -5.57
N PRO A 202 -21.75 17.36 -4.62
CA PRO A 202 -23.07 17.98 -4.55
C PRO A 202 -23.44 18.58 -5.91
N MET A 203 -24.63 18.24 -6.42
CA MET A 203 -25.11 18.79 -7.68
C MET A 203 -25.16 20.33 -7.54
N PRO A 204 -24.57 21.10 -8.47
CA PRO A 204 -24.67 22.54 -8.42
C PRO A 204 -26.16 22.92 -8.40
N ALA A 205 -26.55 23.74 -7.41
CA ALA A 205 -27.92 24.19 -7.27
C ALA A 205 -28.39 24.76 -8.62
N GLN A 206 -29.44 24.16 -9.19
CA GLN A 206 -30.05 24.69 -10.40
C GLN A 206 -30.49 26.12 -10.10
N PRO A 207 -30.05 27.12 -10.89
CA PRO A 207 -30.60 28.46 -10.75
C PRO A 207 -32.11 28.39 -10.97
N ALA A 208 -32.85 28.95 -10.02
CA ALA A 208 -34.31 29.03 -10.02
C ALA A 208 -34.84 29.86 -11.20
#